data_AF-A0A126QUJ7-F1
#
_entry.id   AF-A0A126QUJ7-F1
#
_cell.length_a   1.000
_cell.length_b   1.000
_cell.length_c   1.000
_cell.angle_alpha   90.00
_cell.angle_beta   90.00
_cell.angle_gamma   90.00
#
_symmetry.space_group_name_H-M   'P 1'
#
loop_
_entity.id
_entity.type
_entity.pdbx_description
1 polymer ?
#
loop_
_entity_poly.entity_id
_entity_poly.type
_entity_poly.pdbx_seq_one_letter_code
_entity_poly.pdbx_strand_id
1 'polypeptide(L)'
;MSLGDEIRDYQIRTGYKDGFSKGYDEGFDKGLDEGYNEGLDEGRNEGLKEGLKEGHNKGLEEGLKKGRSEIQTSWIENLVKTVLGLMSRLEIPLGDAIDLANVPEDFRIQVSEKVREELER
;
A
#
# COMPACT_ATOMS: atom_id res chain seq x y z
N MET A 1 -75.51 3.61 20.04
CA MET A 1 -74.32 3.86 20.88
C MET A 1 -74.58 5.12 21.69
N SER A 2 -74.11 5.18 22.93
CA SER A 2 -74.17 6.41 23.72
C SER A 2 -73.14 7.40 23.19
N LEU A 3 -73.41 8.70 23.30
CA LEU A 3 -72.43 9.76 23.01
C LEU A 3 -71.10 9.53 23.77
N GLY A 4 -71.16 8.94 24.97
CA GLY A 4 -69.97 8.57 25.74
C GLY A 4 -69.14 7.43 25.13
N ASP A 5 -69.78 6.50 24.41
CA ASP A 5 -69.08 5.39 23.75
C ASP A 5 -68.34 5.88 22.50
N GLU A 6 -68.97 6.80 21.74
CA GLU A 6 -68.35 7.41 20.55
C GLU A 6 -67.14 8.30 20.90
N ILE A 7 -67.24 9.11 21.96
CA ILE A 7 -66.12 9.94 22.43
C ILE A 7 -64.94 9.07 22.87
N ARG A 8 -65.21 7.98 23.60
CA ARG A 8 -64.17 7.07 24.09
C ARG A 8 -63.46 6.35 22.93
N ASP A 9 -64.21 5.88 21.94
CA ASP A 9 -63.65 5.22 20.76
C ASP A 9 -62.88 6.20 19.85
N TYR A 10 -63.32 7.45 19.75
CA TYR A 10 -62.56 8.51 19.08
C TYR A 10 -61.21 8.77 19.77
N GLN A 11 -61.21 8.94 21.10
CA GLN A 11 -60.00 9.20 21.89
C GLN A 11 -59.00 8.04 21.84
N ILE A 12 -59.47 6.79 21.86
CA ILE A 12 -58.60 5.61 21.75
C ILE A 12 -57.95 5.57 20.36
N ARG A 13 -58.72 5.80 19.29
CA ARG A 13 -58.19 5.78 17.92
C ARG A 13 -57.19 6.91 17.67
N THR A 14 -57.48 8.12 18.13
CA THR A 14 -56.55 9.26 17.97
C THR A 14 -55.31 9.07 18.82
N GLY A 15 -55.44 8.70 20.10
CA GLY A 15 -54.31 8.43 20.97
C GLY A 15 -53.41 7.31 20.45
N TYR A 16 -54.00 6.22 19.93
CA TYR A 16 -53.24 5.13 19.32
C TYR A 16 -52.52 5.58 18.04
N LYS A 17 -53.20 6.31 17.17
CA LYS A 17 -52.62 6.81 15.91
C LYS A 17 -51.46 7.79 16.18
N ASP A 18 -51.65 8.72 17.11
CA ASP A 18 -50.64 9.71 17.46
C ASP A 18 -49.43 9.07 18.15
N GLY A 19 -49.68 8.15 19.08
CA GLY A 19 -48.62 7.40 19.76
C GLY A 19 -47.84 6.51 18.79
N PHE A 20 -48.53 5.82 17.88
CA PHE A 20 -47.89 5.01 16.85
C PHE A 20 -47.08 5.84 15.87
N SER A 21 -47.62 6.96 15.36
CA SER A 21 -46.89 7.85 14.45
C SER A 21 -45.62 8.37 15.10
N LYS A 22 -45.72 8.93 16.31
CA LYS A 22 -44.55 9.45 17.01
C LYS A 22 -43.50 8.38 17.30
N GLY A 23 -43.93 7.23 17.79
CA GLY A 23 -43.01 6.13 18.07
C GLY A 23 -42.34 5.58 16.81
N TYR A 24 -43.08 5.50 15.71
CA TYR A 24 -42.54 5.09 14.41
C TYR A 24 -41.56 6.12 13.87
N ASP A 25 -41.94 7.40 13.83
CA ASP A 25 -41.11 8.48 13.28
C ASP A 25 -39.82 8.62 14.09
N GLU A 26 -39.91 8.69 15.43
CA GLU A 26 -38.72 8.78 16.30
C GLU A 26 -37.83 7.53 16.22
N GLY A 27 -38.43 6.34 16.16
CA GLY A 27 -37.69 5.08 16.06
C GLY A 27 -37.00 4.92 14.71
N PHE A 28 -37.68 5.33 13.63
CA PHE A 28 -37.15 5.29 12.28
C PHE A 28 -36.00 6.28 12.11
N ASP A 29 -36.19 7.53 12.53
CA ASP A 29 -35.16 8.57 12.41
C ASP A 29 -33.91 8.22 13.21
N LYS A 30 -34.07 7.74 14.46
CA LYS A 30 -32.92 7.29 15.27
C LYS A 30 -32.22 6.09 14.66
N GLY A 31 -32.97 5.07 14.22
CA GLY A 31 -32.37 3.88 13.62
C GLY A 31 -31.64 4.19 12.32
N LEU A 32 -32.15 5.13 11.53
CA LEU A 32 -31.51 5.60 10.30
C LEU A 32 -30.21 6.37 10.62
N ASP A 33 -30.26 7.31 11.55
CA ASP A 33 -29.11 8.12 11.94
C ASP A 33 -28.00 7.26 12.59
N GLU A 34 -28.36 6.37 13.51
CA GLU A 34 -27.41 5.46 14.17
C GLU A 34 -26.76 4.53 13.14
N GLY A 35 -27.59 3.83 12.34
CA GLY A 35 -27.07 2.89 11.34
C GLY A 35 -26.23 3.56 10.25
N TYR A 36 -26.59 4.77 9.83
CA TYR A 36 -25.80 5.53 8.86
C TYR A 36 -24.44 5.97 9.43
N ASN A 37 -24.43 6.52 10.64
CA ASN A 37 -23.20 6.99 11.27
C ASN A 37 -22.26 5.83 11.61
N GLU A 38 -22.77 4.74 12.18
CA GLU A 38 -21.97 3.55 12.49
C GLU A 38 -21.37 2.95 11.22
N GLY A 39 -22.19 2.73 10.17
CA GLY A 39 -21.71 2.18 8.91
C GLY A 39 -20.67 3.06 8.22
N LEU A 40 -20.82 4.39 8.30
CA LEU A 40 -19.86 5.34 7.74
C LEU A 40 -18.54 5.33 8.52
N ASP A 41 -18.61 5.33 9.85
CA ASP A 41 -17.42 5.31 10.72
C ASP A 41 -16.65 3.99 10.59
N GLU A 42 -17.35 2.85 10.59
CA GLU A 42 -16.74 1.54 10.38
C GLU A 42 -16.07 1.45 9.01
N GLY A 43 -16.80 1.76 7.94
CA GLY A 43 -16.28 1.70 6.58
C GLY A 43 -15.08 2.63 6.37
N ARG A 44 -15.11 3.83 6.96
CA ARG A 44 -13.98 4.77 6.93
C ARG A 44 -12.76 4.23 7.68
N ASN A 45 -12.96 3.70 8.89
CA ASN A 45 -11.87 3.21 9.72
C ASN A 45 -11.21 1.97 9.11
N GLU A 46 -12.00 1.03 8.61
CA GLU A 46 -11.50 -0.16 7.93
C GLU A 46 -10.77 0.21 6.64
N GLY A 47 -11.41 1.00 5.77
CA GLY A 47 -10.80 1.43 4.51
C GLY A 47 -9.49 2.20 4.71
N LEU A 48 -9.42 3.09 5.72
CA LEU A 48 -8.18 3.80 6.04
C LEU A 48 -7.10 2.85 6.54
N LYS A 49 -7.44 1.94 7.46
CA LYS A 49 -6.49 0.98 8.04
C LYS A 49 -5.91 0.05 6.98
N GLU A 50 -6.76 -0.49 6.11
CA GLU A 50 -6.34 -1.36 5.02
C GLU A 50 -5.52 -0.60 3.99
N GLY A 51 -5.99 0.56 3.54
CA GLY A 51 -5.29 1.39 2.57
C GLY A 51 -3.90 1.83 3.04
N LEU A 52 -3.77 2.23 4.31
CA LEU A 52 -2.47 2.58 4.90
C LEU A 52 -1.53 1.38 4.96
N LYS A 53 -2.02 0.22 5.40
CA LYS A 53 -1.22 -1.01 5.51
C LYS A 53 -0.73 -1.46 4.13
N GLU A 54 -1.62 -1.50 3.15
CA GLU A 54 -1.29 -1.92 1.79
C GLU A 54 -0.33 -0.93 1.12
N GLY A 55 -0.65 0.37 1.18
CA GLY A 55 0.19 1.42 0.61
C GLY A 55 1.59 1.46 1.22
N HIS A 56 1.70 1.33 2.54
CA HIS A 56 3.00 1.28 3.22
C HIS A 56 3.81 0.05 2.81
N ASN A 57 3.19 -1.14 2.78
CA ASN A 57 3.90 -2.37 2.42
C ASN A 57 4.39 -2.33 0.97
N LYS A 58 3.54 -1.91 0.03
CA LYS A 58 3.91 -1.77 -1.39
C LYS A 58 5.02 -0.75 -1.56
N GLY A 59 4.88 0.43 -0.97
CA GLY A 59 5.88 1.50 -1.06
C GLY A 59 7.23 1.09 -0.47
N LEU A 60 7.24 0.37 0.66
CA LEU A 60 8.46 -0.14 1.27
C LEU A 60 9.14 -1.20 0.40
N GLU A 61 8.38 -2.17 -0.13
CA GLU A 61 8.91 -3.22 -0.99
C GLU A 61 9.53 -2.65 -2.27
N GLU A 62 8.81 -1.75 -2.95
CA GLU A 62 9.29 -1.08 -4.15
C GLU A 62 10.53 -0.24 -3.87
N GLY A 63 10.53 0.51 -2.76
CA GLY A 63 11.66 1.34 -2.33
C GLY A 63 12.90 0.51 -2.05
N LEU A 64 12.77 -0.60 -1.31
CA LEU A 64 13.88 -1.50 -1.01
C LEU A 64 14.43 -2.19 -2.25
N LYS A 65 13.56 -2.65 -3.15
CA LYS A 65 13.96 -3.27 -4.42
C LYS A 65 14.73 -2.29 -5.30
N LYS A 66 14.21 -1.06 -5.44
CA LYS A 66 14.86 0.00 -6.21
C LYS A 66 16.21 0.37 -5.61
N GLY A 67 16.26 0.63 -4.31
CA GLY A 67 17.50 0.97 -3.61
C GLY A 67 18.56 -0.13 -3.72
N ARG A 68 18.18 -1.40 -3.57
CA ARG A 68 19.11 -2.54 -3.77
C ARG A 68 19.67 -2.57 -5.19
N SER A 69 18.81 -2.38 -6.19
CA SER A 69 19.23 -2.37 -7.60
C SER A 69 20.18 -1.21 -7.90
N GLU A 70 19.91 -0.01 -7.38
CA GLU A 70 20.75 1.16 -7.59
C GLU A 70 22.14 0.98 -6.97
N ILE A 71 22.20 0.49 -5.72
CA ILE A 71 23.46 0.19 -5.05
C ILE A 71 24.25 -0.88 -5.81
N GLN A 72 23.58 -1.94 -6.25
CA GLN A 72 24.22 -3.02 -7.01
C GLN A 72 24.81 -2.50 -8.33
N THR A 73 24.04 -1.70 -9.08
CA THR A 73 24.53 -1.08 -10.33
C THR A 73 25.75 -0.21 -10.08
N SER A 74 25.69 0.69 -9.09
CA SER A 74 26.82 1.57 -8.77
C SER A 74 28.06 0.78 -8.32
N TRP A 75 27.85 -0.27 -7.52
CA TRP A 75 28.93 -1.14 -7.09
C TRP A 75 29.61 -1.86 -8.27
N ILE A 76 28.82 -2.40 -9.21
CA ILE A 76 29.35 -3.04 -10.43
C ILE A 76 30.09 -2.03 -11.30
N GLU A 77 29.56 -0.82 -11.50
CA GLU A 77 30.25 0.22 -12.28
C GLU A 77 31.62 0.58 -11.69
N ASN A 78 31.71 0.64 -10.36
CA ASN A 78 32.99 0.88 -9.68
C ASN A 78 33.97 -0.29 -9.85
N LEU A 79 33.48 -1.53 -9.82
CA LEU A 79 34.31 -2.71 -10.12
C LEU A 79 34.82 -2.67 -11.57
N VAL A 80 33.95 -2.39 -12.53
CA VAL A 80 34.32 -2.27 -13.96
C VAL A 80 35.43 -1.23 -14.14
N LYS A 81 35.29 -0.03 -13.54
CA LYS A 81 36.32 1.01 -13.56
C LYS A 81 37.63 0.55 -12.93
N THR A 82 37.54 -0.18 -11.82
CA THR A 82 38.72 -0.72 -11.12
C THR A 82 39.45 -1.74 -11.99
N VAL A 83 38.72 -2.69 -12.57
CA VAL A 83 39.25 -3.74 -13.46
C VAL A 83 39.90 -3.11 -14.69
N LEU A 84 39.22 -2.19 -15.39
CA LEU A 84 39.79 -1.44 -16.52
C LEU A 84 41.08 -0.71 -16.13
N GLY A 85 41.08 -0.05 -14.97
CA GLY A 85 42.25 0.64 -14.45
C GLY A 85 43.42 -0.31 -14.11
N LEU A 86 43.15 -1.53 -13.63
CA LEU A 86 44.18 -2.53 -13.39
C LEU A 86 44.75 -3.08 -14.69
N MET A 87 43.88 -3.42 -15.65
CA MET A 87 44.30 -3.86 -16.99
C MET A 87 45.23 -2.84 -17.64
N SER A 88 44.86 -1.56 -17.62
CA SER A 88 45.65 -0.50 -18.25
C SER A 88 46.97 -0.22 -17.50
N ARG A 89 46.98 -0.20 -16.16
CA ARG A 89 48.18 0.15 -15.38
C ARG A 89 49.19 -0.96 -15.28
N LEU A 90 48.74 -2.21 -15.29
CA LEU A 90 49.58 -3.39 -15.10
C LEU A 90 49.80 -4.17 -16.40
N GLU A 91 49.14 -3.78 -17.49
CA GLU A 91 49.19 -4.45 -18.80
C GLU A 91 48.83 -5.94 -18.72
N ILE A 92 47.85 -6.27 -17.84
CA ILE A 92 47.39 -7.64 -17.58
C ILE A 92 46.08 -7.96 -18.32
N PRO A 93 45.82 -9.24 -18.63
CA PRO A 93 44.56 -9.64 -19.23
C PRO A 93 43.39 -9.49 -18.25
N LEU A 94 42.16 -9.47 -18.80
CA LEU A 94 40.92 -9.28 -18.05
C LEU A 94 40.75 -10.26 -16.88
N GLY A 95 41.08 -11.54 -17.08
CA GLY A 95 40.95 -12.56 -16.04
C GLY A 95 41.77 -12.23 -14.79
N ASP A 96 43.05 -11.92 -14.97
CA ASP A 96 43.96 -11.56 -13.87
C ASP A 96 43.51 -10.26 -13.18
N ALA A 97 43.01 -9.29 -13.93
CA ALA A 97 42.48 -8.05 -13.37
C ALA A 97 41.21 -8.27 -12.52
N ILE A 98 40.33 -9.19 -12.94
CA ILE A 98 39.14 -9.59 -12.19
C ILE A 98 39.51 -10.30 -10.89
N ASP A 99 40.49 -11.20 -10.94
CA ASP A 99 41.02 -11.89 -9.76
C ASP A 99 41.66 -10.89 -8.79
N LEU A 100 42.48 -9.96 -9.28
CA LEU A 100 43.13 -8.91 -8.47
C LEU A 100 42.15 -7.91 -7.88
N ALA A 101 41.08 -7.56 -8.59
CA ALA A 101 40.01 -6.72 -8.08
C ALA A 101 39.11 -7.44 -7.05
N ASN A 102 39.37 -8.73 -6.79
CA ASN A 102 38.59 -9.58 -5.89
C ASN A 102 37.09 -9.55 -6.21
N VAL A 103 36.75 -9.65 -7.51
CA VAL A 103 35.36 -9.67 -7.96
C VAL A 103 34.70 -10.98 -7.47
N PRO A 104 33.59 -10.90 -6.72
CA PRO A 104 32.87 -12.09 -6.26
C PRO A 104 32.37 -12.94 -7.43
N GLU A 105 32.37 -14.26 -7.25
CA GLU A 105 32.07 -15.22 -8.32
C GLU A 105 30.74 -14.94 -9.04
N ASP A 106 29.69 -14.67 -8.27
CA ASP A 106 28.34 -14.36 -8.78
C ASP A 106 28.30 -13.15 -9.72
N PHE A 107 29.30 -12.28 -9.66
CA PHE A 107 29.39 -11.05 -10.45
C PHE A 107 30.48 -11.06 -11.51
N ARG A 108 31.32 -12.11 -11.57
CA ARG A 108 32.44 -12.16 -12.52
C ARG A 108 31.97 -12.10 -13.97
N ILE A 109 30.91 -12.83 -14.32
CA ILE A 109 30.35 -12.83 -15.68
C ILE A 109 29.86 -11.42 -16.04
N GLN A 110 29.02 -10.83 -15.17
CA GLN A 110 28.43 -9.53 -15.39
C GLN A 110 29.47 -8.41 -15.49
N VAL A 111 30.49 -8.42 -14.63
CA VAL A 111 31.59 -7.45 -14.68
C VAL A 111 32.42 -7.67 -15.93
N SER A 112 32.72 -8.92 -16.31
CA SER A 112 33.47 -9.23 -17.53
C SER A 112 32.77 -8.72 -18.79
N GLU A 113 31.46 -8.95 -18.90
CA GLU A 113 30.64 -8.49 -20.03
C GLU A 113 30.67 -6.96 -20.11
N LYS A 114 30.40 -6.26 -19.01
CA LYS A 114 30.44 -4.80 -18.97
C LYS A 114 31.82 -4.22 -19.30
N VAL A 115 32.89 -4.85 -18.83
CA VAL A 115 34.25 -4.42 -19.18
C VAL A 115 34.47 -4.56 -20.69
N ARG A 116 34.03 -5.66 -21.31
CA ARG A 116 34.14 -5.84 -22.77
C ARG A 116 33.32 -4.79 -23.53
N GLU A 117 32.08 -4.53 -23.11
CA GLU A 117 31.23 -3.48 -23.68
C GLU A 117 31.90 -2.10 -23.65
N GLU A 118 32.57 -1.76 -22.54
CA GLU A 118 33.28 -0.48 -22.39
C GLU A 118 34.59 -0.42 -23.21
N LEU A 119 35.22 -1.55 -23.51
CA LEU A 119 36.39 -1.62 -24.40
C LEU A 119 36.00 -1.59 -25.89
N GLU A 120 34.78 -1.98 -26.22
CA GLU A 120 34.23 -1.97 -27.58
C GLU A 120 33.58 -0.62 -27.96
N ARG A 121 33.41 0.29 -26.99
CA ARG A 121 32.94 1.67 -27.19
C ARG A 121 34.04 2.60 -27.71
#